data_AF-A0A7U3YBS1-F1
#
_entry.id   AF-A0A7U3YBS1-F1
#
_cell.length_a   1.000
_cell.length_b   1.000
_cell.length_c   1.000
_cell.angle_alpha   90.00
_cell.angle_beta   90.00
_cell.angle_gamma   90.00
#
_symmetry.space_group_name_H-M   'P 1'
#
loop_
_entity.id
_entity.type
_entity.pdbx_description
1 polymer ?
#
loop_
_entity_poly.entity_id
_entity_poly.type
_entity_poly.pdbx_seq_one_letter_code
_entity_poly.pdbx_strand_id
1 'polypeptide(L)'
;MLLAVFSCKQFGDVKSLTEIDSGNGIPLVVSDVVKDLIPKEISLTPEEAEKLETLKVFLKDAMSVNGREEANLKAEYEKSYKEFFDWLSKDVNRQKEFISSFDNISSIVSKAVDASKKRRLEQQSLGFKEYVCYKIKNSKGEALSLFFQKVADAFGADPYKKDNDESVQKPVKCNEEIFKVIKKVLTESESNNELKNLKNYGNV
;
A
#
# COMPACT_ATOMS: atom_id res chain seq x y z
N MET A 1 40.41 -22.82 -12.56
CA MET A 1 40.11 -21.66 -13.43
C MET A 1 39.33 -22.22 -14.61
N LEU A 2 37.99 -22.09 -14.59
CA LEU A 2 37.09 -22.69 -15.58
C LEU A 2 36.60 -21.59 -16.54
N LEU A 3 36.61 -21.96 -17.81
CA LEU A 3 36.43 -21.21 -19.06
C LEU A 3 35.37 -20.11 -19.04
N ALA A 4 35.78 -18.91 -19.49
CA ALA A 4 34.89 -17.89 -20.01
C ALA A 4 35.06 -17.76 -21.53
N VAL A 5 33.98 -17.29 -22.16
CA VAL A 5 33.83 -16.79 -23.53
C VAL A 5 33.58 -17.85 -24.61
N PHE A 6 32.29 -18.05 -24.91
CA PHE A 6 31.85 -18.35 -26.28
C PHE A 6 31.09 -17.16 -26.84
N SER A 7 31.59 -16.73 -27.99
CA SER A 7 31.14 -15.64 -28.84
C SER A 7 30.07 -16.12 -29.85
N CYS A 8 29.31 -15.16 -30.38
CA CYS A 8 28.53 -15.17 -31.63
C CYS A 8 27.39 -16.20 -31.83
N LYS A 9 26.14 -15.68 -31.83
CA LYS A 9 25.09 -16.03 -32.80
C LYS A 9 24.66 -14.71 -33.44
N GLN A 10 25.26 -14.31 -34.56
CA GLN A 10 24.91 -14.67 -35.94
C GLN A 10 23.47 -14.25 -36.30
N PHE A 11 23.38 -13.07 -36.92
CA PHE A 11 22.25 -12.59 -37.69
C PHE A 11 21.96 -13.53 -38.85
N GLY A 12 20.68 -13.69 -39.15
CA GLY A 12 20.23 -14.28 -40.40
C GLY A 12 18.85 -14.87 -40.27
N ASP A 13 17.81 -14.06 -40.41
CA ASP A 13 16.73 -14.52 -41.27
C ASP A 13 16.12 -13.38 -42.08
N VAL A 14 15.99 -13.68 -43.35
CA VAL A 14 15.75 -12.78 -44.48
C VAL A 14 14.25 -12.52 -44.56
N LYS A 15 13.81 -11.26 -44.42
CA LYS A 15 12.50 -10.86 -44.94
C LYS A 15 12.69 -10.33 -46.35
N SER A 16 12.14 -11.09 -47.30
CA SER A 16 12.11 -10.81 -48.73
C SER A 16 11.61 -9.40 -49.01
N LEU A 17 12.44 -8.61 -49.68
CA LEU A 17 11.96 -7.47 -50.46
C LEU A 17 11.24 -8.06 -51.68
N THR A 18 9.92 -8.11 -51.65
CA THR A 18 9.14 -8.08 -52.88
C THR A 18 9.24 -6.66 -53.43
N GLU A 19 10.14 -6.46 -54.39
CA GLU A 19 10.07 -5.34 -55.31
C GLU A 19 8.72 -5.38 -56.01
N ILE A 20 7.93 -4.33 -55.83
CA ILE A 20 6.80 -4.04 -56.70
C ILE A 20 7.31 -2.95 -57.65
N ASP A 21 7.60 -3.34 -58.89
CA ASP A 21 7.83 -2.38 -59.97
C ASP A 21 6.54 -1.58 -60.17
N SER A 22 6.59 -0.30 -59.79
CA SER A 22 5.54 0.66 -60.13
C SER A 22 6.16 1.69 -61.05
N GLY A 23 5.99 1.46 -62.34
CA GLY A 23 6.08 2.49 -63.36
C GLY A 23 5.11 3.63 -63.03
N ASN A 24 5.63 4.64 -62.33
CA ASN A 24 5.42 6.07 -62.55
C ASN A 24 5.99 6.84 -61.36
N GLY A 25 6.99 7.68 -61.64
CA GLY A 25 7.81 8.36 -60.65
C GLY A 25 7.07 9.45 -59.87
N ILE A 26 6.57 9.10 -58.68
CA ILE A 26 6.30 10.05 -57.59
C ILE A 26 6.72 9.41 -56.26
N PRO A 27 7.63 10.02 -55.48
CA PRO A 27 8.09 9.47 -54.22
C PRO A 27 7.04 9.73 -53.13
N LEU A 28 6.40 8.67 -52.63
CA LEU A 28 5.57 8.72 -51.43
C LEU A 28 6.45 8.43 -50.21
N VAL A 29 6.92 9.48 -49.56
CA VAL A 29 7.50 9.40 -48.21
C VAL A 29 6.35 9.16 -47.24
N VAL A 30 6.07 7.88 -46.95
CA VAL A 30 5.25 7.50 -45.79
C VAL A 30 6.20 7.33 -44.62
N SER A 31 6.45 8.42 -43.89
CA SER A 31 7.06 8.34 -42.57
C SER A 31 6.01 7.76 -41.61
N ASP A 32 5.94 6.44 -41.54
CA ASP A 32 5.21 5.75 -40.49
C ASP A 32 6.03 5.88 -39.20
N VAL A 33 5.94 7.06 -38.58
CA VAL A 33 6.36 7.24 -37.20
C VAL A 33 5.28 6.59 -36.34
N VAL A 34 5.33 5.26 -36.27
CA VAL A 34 4.81 4.54 -35.11
C VAL A 34 5.64 5.03 -33.94
N LYS A 35 5.14 6.07 -33.25
CA LYS A 35 5.58 6.35 -31.89
C LYS A 35 5.23 5.11 -31.10
N ASP A 36 6.21 4.25 -30.89
CA ASP A 36 6.19 3.31 -29.78
C ASP A 36 5.77 4.11 -28.55
N LEU A 37 4.54 3.88 -28.10
CA LEU A 37 4.08 4.32 -26.80
C LEU A 37 4.94 3.57 -25.80
N ILE A 38 6.07 4.18 -25.42
CA ILE A 38 6.86 3.74 -24.27
C ILE A 38 5.85 3.51 -23.15
N PRO A 39 5.69 2.29 -22.63
CA PRO A 39 4.78 2.04 -21.52
C PRO A 39 5.20 3.01 -20.42
N LYS A 40 4.30 3.93 -20.03
CA LYS A 40 4.52 4.77 -18.86
C LYS A 40 4.86 3.81 -17.73
N GLU A 41 6.10 3.89 -17.24
CA GLU A 41 6.51 3.15 -16.06
C GLU A 41 5.50 3.51 -14.96
N ILE A 42 4.68 2.54 -14.56
CA ILE A 42 3.64 2.76 -13.55
C ILE A 42 4.40 2.87 -12.24
N SER A 43 4.72 4.10 -11.85
CA SER A 43 5.34 4.42 -10.57
C SER A 43 4.38 5.21 -9.70
N LEU A 44 4.68 5.26 -8.39
CA LEU A 44 4.03 6.19 -7.49
C LEU A 44 4.52 7.61 -7.79
N THR A 45 3.60 8.55 -7.81
CA THR A 45 3.93 9.98 -7.72
C THR A 45 4.59 10.28 -6.36
N PRO A 46 5.31 11.40 -6.22
CA PRO A 46 5.88 11.80 -4.93
C PRO A 46 4.84 11.91 -3.81
N GLU A 47 3.64 12.41 -4.11
CA GLU A 47 2.54 12.50 -3.15
C GLU A 47 2.02 11.11 -2.74
N GLU A 48 1.83 10.20 -3.70
CA GLU A 48 1.43 8.82 -3.41
C GLU A 48 2.49 8.10 -2.54
N ALA A 49 3.78 8.31 -2.82
CA ALA A 49 4.86 7.76 -2.02
C ALA A 49 4.87 8.30 -0.58
N GLU A 50 4.68 9.62 -0.41
CA GLU A 50 4.60 10.26 0.91
C GLU A 50 3.39 9.75 1.72
N LYS A 51 2.23 9.58 1.05
CA LYS A 51 1.03 8.99 1.66
C LYS A 51 1.31 7.56 2.12
N LEU A 52 1.90 6.73 1.26
CA LEU A 52 2.24 5.34 1.60
C LEU A 52 3.19 5.27 2.81
N GLU A 53 4.23 6.10 2.84
CA GLU A 53 5.15 6.16 3.99
C GLU A 53 4.47 6.66 5.26
N THR A 54 3.55 7.61 5.14
CA THR A 54 2.76 8.09 6.28
C THR A 54 1.84 7.00 6.84
N LEU A 55 1.19 6.22 5.97
CA LEU A 55 0.37 5.08 6.38
C LEU A 55 1.19 3.99 7.07
N LYS A 56 2.37 3.65 6.54
CA LYS A 56 3.33 2.75 7.18
C LYS A 56 3.63 3.18 8.62
N VAL A 57 3.92 4.47 8.82
CA VAL A 57 4.21 5.02 10.15
C VAL A 57 3.01 4.91 11.10
N PHE A 58 1.80 5.27 10.65
CA PHE A 58 0.60 5.15 11.48
C PHE A 58 0.34 3.72 11.94
N LEU A 59 0.45 2.76 11.02
CA LEU A 59 0.23 1.34 11.33
C LEU A 59 1.31 0.78 12.24
N LYS A 60 2.58 1.12 11.99
CA LYS A 60 3.69 0.73 12.86
C LYS A 60 3.52 1.28 14.28
N ASP A 61 3.14 2.55 14.41
CA ASP A 61 2.87 3.17 15.71
C ASP A 61 1.69 2.47 16.42
N ALA A 62 0.61 2.16 15.69
CA ALA A 62 -0.57 1.50 16.25
C ALA A 62 -0.25 0.09 16.74
N MET A 63 0.49 -0.69 15.96
CA MET A 63 0.94 -2.02 16.37
C MET A 63 1.84 -1.96 17.61
N SER A 64 2.74 -0.97 17.68
CA SER A 64 3.63 -0.77 18.83
C SER A 64 2.88 -0.48 20.14
N VAL A 65 1.65 0.02 20.03
CA VAL A 65 0.77 0.33 21.17
C VAL A 65 -0.14 -0.85 21.51
N ASN A 66 -0.58 -1.60 20.49
CA ASN A 66 -1.53 -2.71 20.59
C ASN A 66 -0.85 -4.04 21.03
N GLY A 67 0.38 -4.30 20.58
CA GLY A 67 1.14 -5.52 20.90
C GLY A 67 1.93 -5.46 22.21
N ARG A 68 1.48 -4.69 23.22
CA ARG A 68 2.28 -4.42 24.43
C ARG A 68 2.26 -5.53 25.48
N GLU A 69 1.29 -6.44 25.45
CA GLU A 69 1.04 -7.31 26.61
C GLU A 69 1.62 -8.72 26.45
N GLU A 70 1.94 -9.15 25.22
CA GLU A 70 2.57 -10.46 24.96
C GLU A 70 3.72 -10.34 23.95
N ALA A 71 4.94 -10.67 24.39
CA ALA A 71 6.15 -10.55 23.56
C ALA A 71 6.09 -11.39 22.26
N ASN A 72 5.44 -12.56 22.32
CA ASN A 72 5.27 -13.44 21.16
C ASN A 72 4.30 -12.83 20.13
N LEU A 73 3.18 -12.25 20.57
CA LEU A 73 2.25 -11.56 19.68
C LEU A 73 2.90 -10.36 19.00
N LYS A 74 3.71 -9.59 19.73
CA LYS A 74 4.42 -8.45 19.14
C LYS A 74 5.34 -8.87 17.98
N ALA A 75 6.11 -9.94 18.15
CA ALA A 75 7.02 -10.44 17.11
C ALA A 75 6.25 -10.95 15.88
N GLU A 76 5.11 -11.61 16.08
CA GLU A 76 4.24 -12.06 14.98
C GLU A 76 3.69 -10.89 14.17
N TYR A 77 3.22 -9.85 14.85
CA TYR A 77 2.73 -8.61 14.23
C TYR A 77 3.83 -7.93 13.41
N GLU A 78 5.01 -7.74 13.99
CA GLU A 78 6.16 -7.11 13.30
C GLU A 78 6.58 -7.90 12.04
N LYS A 79 6.58 -9.24 12.13
CA LYS A 79 6.83 -10.13 10.99
C LYS A 79 5.78 -9.95 9.90
N SER A 80 4.49 -10.06 10.24
CA SER A 80 3.39 -9.87 9.27
C SER A 80 3.42 -8.50 8.60
N TYR A 81 3.70 -7.43 9.35
CA TYR A 81 3.82 -6.08 8.81
C TYR A 81 4.95 -5.98 7.78
N LYS A 82 6.13 -6.51 8.10
CA LYS A 82 7.27 -6.49 7.17
C LYS A 82 6.95 -7.28 5.91
N GLU A 83 6.46 -8.52 6.06
CA GLU A 83 6.08 -9.38 4.93
C GLU A 83 5.00 -8.75 4.06
N PHE A 84 4.01 -8.08 4.66
CA PHE A 84 2.96 -7.36 3.94
C PHE A 84 3.52 -6.22 3.09
N PHE A 85 4.36 -5.35 3.65
CA PHE A 85 4.91 -4.22 2.89
C PHE A 85 5.98 -4.64 1.88
N ASP A 86 6.73 -5.72 2.15
CA ASP A 86 7.63 -6.34 1.18
C ASP A 86 6.85 -6.98 0.02
N TRP A 87 5.66 -7.52 0.27
CA TRP A 87 4.75 -8.01 -0.76
C TRP A 87 4.07 -6.88 -1.54
N LEU A 88 3.62 -5.84 -0.85
CA LEU A 88 2.98 -4.66 -1.44
C LEU A 88 3.95 -3.91 -2.36
N SER A 89 5.25 -3.85 -2.01
CA SER A 89 6.27 -3.14 -2.80
C SER A 89 6.54 -3.73 -4.18
N LYS A 90 6.11 -4.98 -4.42
CA LYS A 90 6.32 -5.68 -5.69
C LYS A 90 5.28 -5.33 -6.77
N ASP A 91 4.23 -4.58 -6.41
CA ASP A 91 3.13 -4.25 -7.32
C ASP A 91 2.61 -2.83 -7.06
N VAL A 92 2.92 -1.91 -7.97
CA VAL A 92 2.52 -0.51 -7.87
C VAL A 92 1.00 -0.33 -7.94
N ASN A 93 0.27 -1.19 -8.66
CA ASN A 93 -1.19 -1.11 -8.69
C ASN A 93 -1.78 -1.43 -7.32
N ARG A 94 -1.23 -2.43 -6.61
CA ARG A 94 -1.64 -2.73 -5.23
C ARG A 94 -1.29 -1.61 -4.26
N GLN A 95 -0.14 -0.96 -4.43
CA GLN A 95 0.21 0.23 -3.65
C GLN A 95 -0.83 1.34 -3.84
N LYS A 96 -1.20 1.63 -5.09
CA LYS A 96 -2.21 2.65 -5.41
C LYS A 96 -3.59 2.28 -4.89
N GLU A 97 -3.98 1.01 -4.97
CA GLU A 97 -5.22 0.51 -4.38
C GLU A 97 -5.25 0.67 -2.86
N PHE A 98 -4.13 0.39 -2.18
CA PHE A 98 -3.99 0.58 -0.73
C PHE A 98 -4.12 2.07 -0.35
N ILE A 99 -3.44 2.96 -1.07
CA ILE A 99 -3.54 4.42 -0.87
C ILE A 99 -4.99 4.88 -1.10
N SER A 100 -5.61 4.48 -2.21
CA SER A 100 -6.99 4.85 -2.55
C SER A 100 -7.99 4.38 -1.50
N SER A 101 -7.77 3.19 -0.92
CA SER A 101 -8.61 2.69 0.17
C SER A 101 -8.58 3.62 1.39
N PHE A 102 -7.44 4.23 1.71
CA PHE A 102 -7.35 5.22 2.78
C PHE A 102 -7.92 6.58 2.38
N ASP A 103 -7.71 7.02 1.13
CA ASP A 103 -8.24 8.28 0.62
C ASP A 103 -9.77 8.33 0.77
N ASN A 104 -10.47 7.21 0.60
CA ASN A 104 -11.92 7.08 0.82
C ASN A 104 -12.39 7.54 2.20
N ILE A 105 -11.55 7.37 3.23
CA ILE A 105 -11.89 7.73 4.62
C ILE A 105 -11.09 8.94 5.13
N SER A 106 -10.21 9.51 4.30
CA SER A 106 -9.33 10.64 4.66
C SER A 106 -10.12 11.84 5.19
N SER A 107 -11.26 12.18 4.57
CA SER A 107 -12.12 13.29 5.02
C SER A 107 -12.67 13.05 6.43
N ILE A 108 -13.01 11.81 6.78
CA ILE A 108 -13.48 11.45 8.13
C ILE A 108 -12.34 11.62 9.13
N VAL A 109 -11.16 11.08 8.83
CA VAL A 109 -9.99 11.17 9.71
C VAL A 109 -9.60 12.63 9.93
N SER A 110 -9.55 13.44 8.88
CA SER A 110 -9.24 14.88 8.95
C SER A 110 -10.24 15.63 9.83
N LYS A 111 -11.55 15.43 9.63
CA LYS A 111 -12.57 16.06 10.49
C LYS A 111 -12.45 15.65 11.95
N ALA A 112 -12.15 14.37 12.21
CA ALA A 112 -11.95 13.89 13.56
C ALA A 112 -10.70 14.50 14.21
N VAL A 113 -9.61 14.65 13.46
CA VAL A 113 -8.39 15.34 13.91
C VAL A 113 -8.68 16.81 14.23
N ASP A 114 -9.36 17.53 13.35
CA ASP A 114 -9.71 18.94 13.56
C ASP A 114 -10.59 19.15 14.79
N ALA A 115 -11.63 18.31 14.95
CA ALA A 115 -12.49 18.33 16.13
C ALA A 115 -11.69 18.01 17.41
N SER A 116 -10.78 17.03 17.35
CA SER A 116 -9.92 16.66 18.47
C SER A 116 -8.97 17.78 18.87
N LYS A 117 -8.39 18.50 17.90
CA LYS A 117 -7.52 19.67 18.13
C LYS A 117 -8.27 20.84 18.76
N LYS A 118 -9.52 21.10 18.34
CA LYS A 118 -10.35 22.16 18.95
C LYS A 118 -10.61 21.95 20.43
N ARG A 119 -10.77 20.69 20.87
CA ARG A 119 -11.02 20.36 22.28
C ARG A 119 -9.79 20.44 23.18
N ARG A 120 -8.56 20.44 22.62
CA ARG A 120 -7.31 20.45 23.41
C ARG A 120 -6.34 21.51 22.89
N LEU A 121 -6.27 22.64 23.61
CA LEU A 121 -5.45 23.81 23.26
C LEU A 121 -3.95 23.47 23.10
N GLU A 122 -3.42 22.58 23.93
CA GLU A 122 -1.98 22.23 23.97
C GLU A 122 -1.45 21.52 22.71
N GLN A 123 -2.33 21.02 21.84
CA GLN A 123 -1.96 20.17 20.69
C GLN A 123 -2.36 20.78 19.34
N GLN A 124 -2.82 22.04 19.33
CA GLN A 124 -3.25 22.74 18.13
C GLN A 124 -2.11 23.01 17.14
N SER A 125 -0.88 23.14 17.63
CA SER A 125 0.31 23.42 16.82
C SER A 125 0.85 22.22 16.05
N LEU A 126 0.44 21.00 16.40
CA LEU A 126 0.88 19.79 15.69
C LEU A 126 0.28 19.78 14.27
N GLY A 127 1.06 19.37 13.28
CA GLY A 127 0.55 19.05 11.95
C GLY A 127 -0.38 17.83 11.98
N PHE A 128 -0.98 17.48 10.84
CA PHE A 128 -1.92 16.35 10.79
C PHE A 128 -1.24 15.02 11.17
N LYS A 129 -0.09 14.74 10.55
CA LYS A 129 0.67 13.50 10.75
C LYS A 129 1.17 13.37 12.18
N GLU A 130 1.78 14.43 12.73
CA GLU A 130 2.28 14.44 14.10
C GLU A 130 1.14 14.23 15.10
N TYR A 131 -0.02 14.86 14.85
CA TYR A 131 -1.19 14.72 15.71
C TYR A 131 -1.72 13.29 15.73
N VAL A 132 -1.91 12.67 14.55
CA VAL A 132 -2.37 11.28 14.46
C VAL A 132 -1.41 10.34 15.19
N CYS A 133 -0.10 10.43 14.94
CA CYS A 133 0.94 9.67 15.65
C CYS A 133 0.86 9.87 17.17
N TYR A 134 0.69 11.12 17.63
CA TYR A 134 0.55 11.43 19.04
C TYR A 134 -0.68 10.75 19.66
N LYS A 135 -1.84 10.80 18.99
CA LYS A 135 -3.09 10.18 19.49
C LYS A 135 -2.97 8.67 19.55
N ILE A 136 -2.39 8.04 18.53
CA ILE A 136 -2.13 6.59 18.51
C ILE A 136 -1.28 6.20 19.73
N LYS A 137 -0.19 6.94 20.00
CA LYS A 137 0.76 6.62 21.07
C LYS A 137 0.25 6.89 22.48
N ASN A 138 -0.50 7.97 22.67
CA ASN A 138 -0.75 8.55 24.00
C ASN A 138 -2.24 8.59 24.39
N SER A 139 -3.18 8.34 23.47
CA SER A 139 -4.62 8.45 23.74
C SER A 139 -5.33 7.11 23.56
N LYS A 140 -4.84 6.06 24.24
CA LYS A 140 -5.44 4.71 24.20
C LYS A 140 -6.95 4.77 24.51
N GLY A 141 -7.76 4.06 23.72
CA GLY A 141 -9.21 3.99 23.92
C GLY A 141 -10.01 5.17 23.33
N GLU A 142 -9.36 6.20 22.78
CA GLU A 142 -10.04 7.24 22.03
C GLU A 142 -10.33 6.84 20.58
N ALA A 143 -11.33 7.45 19.94
CA ALA A 143 -11.80 7.05 18.60
C ALA A 143 -10.68 6.97 17.54
N LEU A 144 -9.79 7.97 17.48
CA LEU A 144 -8.66 7.98 16.55
C LEU A 144 -7.68 6.83 16.81
N SER A 145 -7.33 6.57 18.08
CA SER A 145 -6.37 5.51 18.40
C SER A 145 -6.98 4.13 18.17
N LEU A 146 -8.23 3.91 18.58
CA LEU A 146 -8.98 2.68 18.35
C LEU A 146 -9.11 2.35 16.86
N PHE A 147 -9.38 3.35 16.01
CA PHE A 147 -9.46 3.14 14.57
C PHE A 147 -8.14 2.61 13.99
N PHE A 148 -7.01 3.25 14.29
CA PHE A 148 -5.72 2.77 13.78
C PHE A 148 -5.28 1.44 14.41
N GLN A 149 -5.65 1.17 15.67
CA GLN A 149 -5.48 -0.14 16.28
C GLN A 149 -6.27 -1.21 15.52
N LYS A 150 -7.52 -0.93 15.15
CA LYS A 150 -8.36 -1.85 14.36
C LYS A 150 -7.76 -2.18 13.00
N VAL A 151 -7.14 -1.20 12.34
CA VAL A 151 -6.41 -1.46 11.08
C VAL A 151 -5.18 -2.32 11.35
N ALA A 152 -4.44 -2.03 12.42
CA ALA A 152 -3.25 -2.78 12.82
C ALA A 152 -3.56 -4.25 13.25
N ASP A 153 -4.74 -4.52 13.79
CA ASP A 153 -5.19 -5.89 14.14
C ASP A 153 -5.17 -6.83 12.94
N ALA A 154 -5.30 -6.30 11.71
CA ALA A 154 -5.21 -7.10 10.50
C ALA A 154 -3.88 -7.87 10.39
N PHE A 155 -2.79 -7.34 10.94
CA PHE A 155 -1.47 -7.99 10.92
C PHE A 155 -1.35 -9.14 11.94
N GLY A 156 -2.23 -9.18 12.94
CA GLY A 156 -2.33 -10.24 13.93
C GLY A 156 -3.34 -11.32 13.62
N ALA A 157 -4.22 -11.09 12.65
CA ALA A 157 -5.13 -12.12 12.18
C ALA A 157 -4.32 -13.23 11.51
N ASP A 158 -4.25 -14.39 12.15
CA ASP A 158 -3.63 -15.58 11.58
C ASP A 158 -4.71 -16.55 11.10
N PRO A 159 -5.20 -16.43 9.84
CA PRO A 159 -6.13 -17.40 9.29
C PRO A 159 -5.49 -18.77 9.03
N TYR A 160 -4.18 -18.93 9.24
CA TYR A 160 -3.41 -20.14 8.90
C TYR A 160 -2.74 -20.83 10.09
N LYS A 161 -2.99 -20.41 11.33
CA LYS A 161 -2.76 -21.24 12.54
C LYS A 161 -3.71 -22.44 12.51
N LYS A 162 -3.44 -23.40 11.63
CA LYS A 162 -3.80 -24.79 11.88
C LYS A 162 -2.70 -25.37 12.76
N ASP A 163 -3.12 -25.99 13.86
CA ASP A 163 -2.25 -26.62 14.84
C ASP A 163 -1.17 -27.48 14.14
N ASN A 164 0.10 -27.21 14.48
CA ASN A 164 1.29 -28.04 14.20
C ASN A 164 1.99 -28.01 12.82
N ASP A 165 2.05 -26.90 12.10
CA ASP A 165 2.96 -26.82 10.93
C ASP A 165 3.99 -25.69 11.06
N GLU A 166 5.12 -25.99 11.70
CA GLU A 166 6.27 -25.07 11.89
C GLU A 166 6.99 -24.72 10.56
N SER A 167 6.61 -25.34 9.44
CA SER A 167 7.39 -25.32 8.19
C SER A 167 6.79 -24.50 7.04
N VAL A 168 5.59 -23.95 7.18
CA VAL A 168 4.92 -23.28 6.06
C VAL A 168 5.36 -21.82 5.99
N GLN A 169 6.27 -21.54 5.05
CA GLN A 169 6.54 -20.21 4.51
C GLN A 169 5.20 -19.47 4.34
N LYS A 170 4.96 -18.39 5.12
CA LYS A 170 3.67 -17.66 5.13
C LYS A 170 3.27 -17.37 3.67
N PRO A 171 2.21 -18.01 3.14
CA PRO A 171 1.91 -17.92 1.71
C PRO A 171 1.54 -16.49 1.32
N VAL A 172 1.73 -16.13 0.05
CA VAL A 172 1.20 -14.88 -0.55
C VAL A 172 -0.26 -14.62 -0.17
N LYS A 173 -1.06 -15.69 -0.02
CA LYS A 173 -2.46 -15.65 0.43
C LYS A 173 -2.67 -14.98 1.80
N CYS A 174 -1.69 -15.01 2.71
CA CYS A 174 -1.76 -14.30 3.99
C CYS A 174 -1.79 -12.79 3.76
N ASN A 175 -0.89 -12.27 2.93
CA ASN A 175 -0.82 -10.83 2.65
C ASN A 175 -2.06 -10.33 1.89
N GLU A 176 -2.62 -11.16 1.01
CA GLU A 176 -3.89 -10.87 0.33
C GLU A 176 -5.06 -10.78 1.31
N GLU A 177 -5.17 -11.70 2.28
CA GLU A 177 -6.21 -11.62 3.31
C GLU A 177 -6.00 -10.45 4.27
N ILE A 178 -4.75 -10.16 4.69
CA ILE A 178 -4.42 -8.94 5.44
C ILE A 178 -4.91 -7.71 4.67
N PHE A 179 -4.60 -7.64 3.36
CA PHE A 179 -5.01 -6.50 2.53
C PHE A 179 -6.52 -6.36 2.48
N LYS A 180 -7.25 -7.47 2.27
CA LYS A 180 -8.71 -7.52 2.24
C LYS A 180 -9.34 -7.09 3.57
N VAL A 181 -8.78 -7.52 4.71
CA VAL A 181 -9.22 -7.09 6.04
C VAL A 181 -9.00 -5.59 6.21
N ILE A 182 -7.82 -5.08 5.87
CA ILE A 182 -7.53 -3.63 5.95
C ILE A 182 -8.52 -2.85 5.08
N LYS A 183 -8.73 -3.25 3.82
CA LYS A 183 -9.70 -2.61 2.92
C LYS A 183 -11.11 -2.59 3.52
N LYS A 184 -11.53 -3.67 4.17
CA LYS A 184 -12.83 -3.74 4.85
C LYS A 184 -12.91 -2.74 6.02
N VAL A 185 -11.84 -2.60 6.81
CA VAL A 185 -11.75 -1.60 7.90
C VAL A 185 -11.65 -0.16 7.34
N LEU A 186 -11.14 0.02 6.12
CA LEU A 186 -11.12 1.32 5.45
C LEU A 186 -12.40 1.60 4.63
N THR A 187 -13.40 0.72 4.70
CA THR A 187 -14.69 0.92 4.05
C THR A 187 -15.75 1.26 5.10
N GLU A 188 -16.57 2.28 4.80
CA GLU A 188 -17.78 2.59 5.57
C GLU A 188 -18.79 1.43 5.42
N SER A 189 -18.68 0.43 6.29
CA SER A 189 -19.63 -0.67 6.40
C SER A 189 -20.36 -0.60 7.74
N GLU A 190 -21.55 -1.19 7.82
CA GLU A 190 -22.31 -1.24 9.07
C GLU A 190 -21.56 -1.98 10.19
N SER A 191 -20.64 -2.87 9.84
CA SER A 191 -19.82 -3.64 10.79
C SER A 191 -18.59 -2.91 11.34
N ASN A 192 -18.30 -1.69 10.87
CA ASN A 192 -17.09 -0.96 11.24
C ASN A 192 -17.39 0.13 12.28
N ASN A 193 -17.48 -0.28 13.54
CA ASN A 193 -17.83 0.61 14.64
C ASN A 193 -16.78 1.69 14.90
N GLU A 194 -15.49 1.38 14.71
CA GLU A 194 -14.41 2.33 14.93
C GLU A 194 -14.46 3.48 13.91
N LEU A 195 -14.68 3.18 12.63
CA LEU A 195 -14.85 4.21 11.60
C LEU A 195 -16.15 5.01 11.79
N LYS A 196 -17.25 4.37 12.21
CA LYS A 196 -18.50 5.05 12.59
C LYS A 196 -18.29 6.03 13.75
N ASN A 197 -17.59 5.59 14.79
CA ASN A 197 -17.25 6.43 15.94
C ASN A 197 -16.39 7.62 15.51
N LEU A 198 -15.43 7.39 14.61
CA LEU A 198 -14.59 8.45 14.04
C LEU A 198 -15.43 9.49 13.27
N LYS A 199 -16.40 9.04 12.48
CA LYS A 199 -17.34 9.90 11.74
C LYS A 199 -18.18 10.78 12.67
N ASN A 200 -18.65 10.21 13.78
CA ASN A 200 -19.45 10.93 14.77
C ASN A 200 -18.62 11.82 15.70
N TYR A 201 -17.30 11.59 15.78
CA TYR A 201 -16.40 12.32 16.69
C TYR A 201 -16.41 13.84 16.43
N GLY A 202 -16.63 14.24 15.17
CA GLY A 202 -16.70 15.64 14.73
C GLY A 202 -18.10 16.30 14.77
N ASN A 203 -19.15 15.59 15.18
CA ASN A 203 -20.53 16.10 15.23
C ASN A 203 -20.91 16.68 16.61
N VAL A 204 -19.92 17.10 17.41
CA VAL A 204 -20.13 17.78 18.70
C VAL A 204 -19.77 19.24 18.58
#